data_AF-A0A1B6KFL0-F1
#
_entry.id   AF-A0A1B6KFL0-F1
#
_cell.length_a   1.000
_cell.length_b   1.000
_cell.length_c   1.000
_cell.angle_alpha   90.00
_cell.angle_beta   90.00
_cell.angle_gamma   90.00
#
_symmetry.space_group_name_H-M   'P 1'
#
loop_
_entity.id
_entity.type
_entity.pdbx_description
1 polymer ?
#
loop_
_entity_poly.entity_id
_entity_poly.type
_entity_poly.pdbx_seq_one_letter_code
_entity_poly.pdbx_strand_id
1 'polypeptide(L)'
;MDSPNPKKRKRDNKHYSEDYVLGEEEDIEGKHTFDLLEKLESNQFSQSFVKEMEGKDFTISYLQQYGFDKPVLFKDKADLGLLVPNKIFSVNDVKICVGSRRQIDVMDVNTQKNIVMTMKEWQKYFDDPVRHRILNVLSLEFSHTKLDNYVQSPSIVRQIDWVDSV
;
A
#
# COMPACT_ATOMS: atom_id res chain seq x y z
N MET A 1 42.40 -5.64 -0.17
CA MET A 1 41.12 -5.45 -0.88
C MET A 1 40.04 -5.87 0.10
N ASP A 2 39.46 -4.92 0.83
CA ASP A 2 38.35 -5.16 1.75
C ASP A 2 37.21 -4.23 1.36
N SER A 3 36.15 -4.80 0.80
CA SER A 3 34.91 -4.07 0.50
C SER A 3 34.08 -3.97 1.79
N PRO A 4 33.57 -2.78 2.18
CA PRO A 4 32.75 -2.67 3.37
C PRO A 4 31.37 -3.27 3.13
N ASN A 5 31.01 -4.25 3.94
CA ASN A 5 29.69 -4.86 3.99
C ASN A 5 28.65 -3.78 4.41
N PRO A 6 27.59 -3.49 3.63
CA PRO A 6 26.60 -2.52 4.03
C PRO A 6 25.84 -3.04 5.26
N LYS A 7 26.04 -2.35 6.40
CA LYS A 7 25.31 -2.62 7.64
C LYS A 7 23.82 -2.43 7.38
N LYS A 8 23.08 -3.56 7.29
CA LYS A 8 21.62 -3.58 7.28
C LYS A 8 21.11 -2.81 8.49
N ARG A 9 20.33 -1.75 8.26
CA ARG A 9 19.56 -1.08 9.31
C ARG A 9 18.66 -2.14 9.95
N LYS A 10 18.95 -2.51 11.21
CA LYS A 10 17.93 -3.12 12.05
C LYS A 10 16.78 -2.13 12.12
N ARG A 11 15.60 -2.57 11.72
CA ARG A 11 14.36 -1.83 11.90
C ARG A 11 14.13 -1.80 13.40
N ASP A 12 14.49 -0.70 14.04
CA ASP A 12 13.96 -0.41 15.37
C ASP A 12 12.46 -0.35 15.20
N ASN A 13 11.75 -1.23 15.90
CA ASN A 13 10.32 -1.09 16.12
C ASN A 13 10.14 0.27 16.79
N LYS A 14 9.91 1.32 15.99
CA LYS A 14 9.28 2.53 16.46
C LYS A 14 7.87 2.09 16.88
N HIS A 15 7.77 1.61 18.11
CA HIS A 15 6.60 1.81 18.92
C HIS A 15 6.24 3.27 18.72
N TYR A 16 5.11 3.54 18.04
CA TYR A 16 4.52 4.87 18.11
C TYR A 16 4.43 5.17 19.60
N SER A 17 5.15 6.20 20.03
CA SER A 17 5.25 6.59 21.43
C SER A 17 3.85 6.67 22.00
N GLU A 18 3.62 5.98 23.12
CA GLU A 18 2.40 6.08 23.94
C GLU A 18 2.06 7.54 24.30
N ASP A 19 3.00 8.47 24.10
CA ASP A 19 2.84 9.91 24.31
C ASP A 19 1.88 10.61 23.31
N TYR A 20 1.47 9.96 22.21
CA TYR A 20 0.35 10.48 21.38
C TYR A 20 -1.03 10.04 21.89
N VAL A 21 -1.10 9.21 22.93
CA VAL A 21 -2.35 8.65 23.46
C VAL A 21 -2.93 9.48 24.62
N LEU A 22 -2.20 10.50 25.12
CA LEU A 22 -2.66 11.36 26.22
C LEU A 22 -3.47 12.57 25.75
N GLY A 23 -4.33 12.37 24.76
CA GLY A 23 -5.36 13.31 24.32
C GLY A 23 -6.69 12.60 24.30
N GLU A 24 -7.30 12.47 25.48
CA GLU A 24 -8.68 12.02 25.71
C GLU A 24 -9.03 10.66 25.08
N GLU A 25 -9.03 9.62 25.93
CA GLU A 25 -9.73 8.35 25.70
C GLU A 25 -11.25 8.54 25.61
N GLU A 26 -11.74 9.43 24.75
CA GLU A 26 -13.04 9.21 24.14
C GLU A 26 -12.79 8.19 23.04
N ASP A 27 -13.28 6.97 23.27
CA ASP A 27 -13.45 5.98 22.22
C ASP A 27 -13.84 6.72 20.93
N ILE A 28 -13.04 6.56 19.88
CA ILE A 28 -13.43 6.93 18.52
C ILE A 28 -14.56 5.96 18.17
N GLU A 29 -15.71 6.14 18.80
CA GLU A 29 -16.94 5.45 18.52
C GLU A 29 -17.30 5.96 17.13
N GLY A 30 -17.12 5.08 16.14
CA GLY A 30 -17.16 5.36 14.70
C GLY A 30 -18.49 5.86 14.14
N LYS A 31 -19.13 6.81 14.80
CA LYS A 31 -20.09 7.71 14.18
C LYS A 31 -19.29 8.72 13.39
N HIS A 32 -19.06 8.40 12.12
CA HIS A 32 -18.75 9.43 11.15
C HIS A 32 -19.73 10.59 11.38
N THR A 33 -19.22 11.80 11.64
CA THR A 33 -20.04 13.00 11.83
C THR A 33 -20.74 13.43 10.54
N PHE A 34 -20.45 12.74 9.45
CA PHE A 34 -20.97 12.93 8.11
C PHE A 34 -21.39 11.58 7.51
N ASP A 35 -22.33 11.60 6.58
CA ASP A 35 -22.74 10.42 5.84
C ASP A 35 -21.72 10.11 4.73
N LEU A 36 -21.09 8.94 4.79
CA LEU A 36 -20.11 8.51 3.79
C LEU A 36 -20.75 8.27 2.42
N LEU A 37 -21.97 7.75 2.35
CA LEU A 37 -22.67 7.51 1.07
C LEU A 37 -23.01 8.84 0.40
N GLU A 38 -23.45 9.82 1.18
CA GLU A 38 -23.66 11.19 0.69
C GLU A 38 -22.37 11.75 0.06
N LYS A 39 -21.20 11.56 0.69
CA LYS A 39 -19.93 12.05 0.13
C LYS A 39 -19.48 11.29 -1.12
N LEU A 40 -19.77 9.99 -1.22
CA LEU A 40 -19.44 9.19 -2.39
C LEU A 40 -20.31 9.52 -3.62
N GLU A 41 -21.58 9.87 -3.40
CA GLU A 41 -22.53 10.21 -4.47
C GLU A 41 -22.55 11.72 -4.80
N SER A 42 -21.96 12.55 -3.94
CA SER A 42 -21.95 14.00 -4.09
C SER A 42 -21.09 14.47 -5.27
N ASN A 43 -21.70 15.26 -6.16
CA ASN A 43 -21.00 15.96 -7.24
C ASN A 43 -20.19 17.19 -6.79
N GLN A 44 -20.13 17.46 -5.47
CA GLN A 44 -19.36 18.58 -4.91
C GLN A 44 -17.85 18.40 -5.12
N PHE A 45 -17.36 17.17 -5.29
CA PHE A 45 -15.95 16.85 -5.51
C PHE A 45 -15.62 16.57 -6.99
N SER A 46 -16.20 17.36 -7.89
CA SER A 46 -16.04 17.19 -9.36
C SER A 46 -14.74 17.75 -9.93
N GLN A 47 -13.88 18.34 -9.10
CA GLN A 47 -12.59 18.90 -9.51
C GLN A 47 -11.63 17.79 -9.95
N SER A 48 -11.16 17.85 -11.19
CA SER A 48 -10.12 16.94 -11.68
C SER A 48 -8.74 17.55 -11.49
N PHE A 49 -7.97 16.96 -10.58
CA PHE A 49 -6.55 17.29 -10.37
C PHE A 49 -5.61 16.32 -11.09
N VAL A 50 -6.18 15.29 -11.71
CA VAL A 50 -5.45 14.13 -12.23
C VAL A 50 -5.19 14.31 -13.72
N LYS A 51 -3.96 14.03 -14.15
CA LYS A 51 -3.58 14.00 -15.56
C LYS A 51 -3.66 12.57 -16.08
N GLU A 52 -4.58 12.32 -17.01
CA GLU A 52 -4.60 11.06 -17.75
C GLU A 52 -3.47 11.02 -18.78
N MET A 53 -2.83 9.86 -18.94
CA MET A 53 -1.73 9.66 -19.86
C MET A 53 -1.60 8.18 -20.27
N GLU A 54 -1.04 7.92 -21.45
CA GLU A 54 -0.65 6.57 -21.87
C GLU A 54 0.74 6.21 -21.33
N GLY A 55 0.99 4.92 -21.07
CA GLY A 55 2.26 4.49 -20.46
C GLY A 55 3.49 4.88 -21.28
N LYS A 56 3.38 4.86 -22.62
CA LYS A 56 4.47 5.21 -23.54
C LYS A 56 4.92 6.67 -23.45
N ASP A 57 4.03 7.56 -23.01
CA ASP A 57 4.30 9.00 -22.90
C ASP A 57 4.96 9.35 -21.56
N PHE A 58 4.87 8.45 -20.56
CA PHE A 58 5.42 8.67 -19.23
C PHE A 58 6.90 8.27 -19.13
N THR A 59 7.75 9.18 -19.60
CA THR A 59 9.19 8.98 -19.73
C THR A 59 10.00 9.90 -18.80
N ILE A 60 11.30 9.64 -18.63
CA ILE A 60 12.20 10.56 -17.91
C ILE A 60 12.18 11.94 -18.55
N SER A 61 12.23 12.01 -19.89
CA SER A 61 12.19 13.28 -20.62
C SER A 61 10.92 14.08 -20.31
N TYR A 62 9.78 13.40 -20.22
CA TYR A 62 8.53 14.02 -19.78
C TYR A 62 8.65 14.59 -18.36
N LEU A 63 9.19 13.82 -17.41
CA LEU A 63 9.37 14.27 -16.02
C LEU A 63 10.35 15.44 -15.90
N GLN A 64 11.43 15.45 -16.67
CA GLN A 64 12.40 16.55 -16.68
C GLN A 64 11.82 17.83 -17.28
N GLN A 65 10.98 17.71 -18.30
CA GLN A 65 10.38 18.85 -18.99
C GLN A 65 9.22 19.47 -18.20
N TYR A 66 8.36 18.64 -17.60
CA TYR A 66 7.11 19.09 -16.99
C TYR A 66 7.06 18.93 -15.47
N GLY A 67 8.04 18.26 -14.86
CA GLY A 67 8.01 17.90 -13.45
C GLY A 67 7.06 16.75 -13.13
N PHE A 68 6.86 16.50 -11.83
CA PHE A 68 5.88 15.54 -11.30
C PHE A 68 5.07 16.17 -10.16
N ASP A 69 4.31 17.20 -10.48
CA ASP A 69 3.55 18.04 -9.53
C ASP A 69 2.06 17.67 -9.42
N LYS A 70 1.57 16.83 -10.34
CA LYS A 70 0.18 16.37 -10.39
C LYS A 70 0.10 14.85 -10.40
N PRO A 71 -0.94 14.26 -9.75
CA PRO A 71 -1.21 12.84 -9.89
C PRO A 71 -1.45 12.46 -11.36
N VAL A 72 -0.89 11.34 -11.77
CA VAL A 72 -1.04 10.80 -13.12
C VAL A 72 -1.86 9.51 -13.07
N LEU A 73 -2.85 9.39 -13.95
CA LEU A 73 -3.69 8.20 -14.08
C LEU A 73 -3.42 7.50 -15.40
N PHE A 74 -3.14 6.19 -15.30
CA PHE A 74 -3.03 5.28 -16.42
C PHE A 74 -4.23 4.34 -16.42
N LYS A 75 -5.02 4.35 -17.50
CA LYS A 75 -6.18 3.45 -17.66
C LYS A 75 -5.78 2.03 -18.06
N ASP A 76 -4.63 1.90 -18.72
CA ASP A 76 -4.03 0.62 -19.10
C ASP A 76 -2.57 0.56 -18.58
N LYS A 77 -2.07 -0.65 -18.33
CA LYS A 77 -0.71 -0.90 -17.88
C LYS A 77 0.32 -1.03 -19.01
N ALA A 78 -0.13 -1.05 -20.27
CA ALA A 78 0.71 -1.12 -21.45
C ALA A 78 1.82 -0.05 -21.39
N ASP A 79 3.02 -0.43 -21.82
CA ASP A 79 4.20 0.42 -21.89
C ASP A 79 4.73 0.98 -20.56
N LEU A 80 4.08 0.73 -19.41
CA LEU A 80 4.59 1.13 -18.10
C LEU A 80 5.77 0.27 -17.62
N GLY A 81 5.94 -0.93 -18.17
CA GLY A 81 6.85 -1.94 -17.62
C GLY A 81 6.45 -2.48 -16.25
N LEU A 82 5.20 -2.25 -15.85
CA LEU A 82 4.54 -2.78 -14.65
C LEU A 82 4.20 -4.25 -14.86
N LEU A 83 4.70 -5.11 -13.99
CA LEU A 83 4.30 -6.52 -13.92
C LEU A 83 3.53 -6.74 -12.63
N VAL A 84 2.36 -7.36 -12.75
CA VAL A 84 1.51 -7.76 -11.62
C VAL A 84 0.89 -9.12 -11.95
N PRO A 85 0.52 -9.91 -10.94
CA PRO A 85 -0.22 -11.15 -11.14
C PRO A 85 -1.50 -10.95 -11.98
N ASN A 86 -1.99 -12.04 -12.58
CA ASN A 86 -3.24 -12.01 -13.33
C ASN A 86 -4.45 -11.77 -12.41
N LYS A 87 -5.63 -11.50 -13.00
CA LYS A 87 -6.86 -11.17 -12.26
C LYS A 87 -7.42 -12.29 -11.37
N ILE A 88 -6.93 -13.53 -11.51
CA ILE A 88 -7.37 -14.68 -10.71
C ILE A 88 -6.56 -14.77 -9.40
N PHE A 89 -5.46 -14.02 -9.28
CA PHE A 89 -4.61 -14.00 -8.10
C PHE A 89 -5.38 -13.54 -6.84
N SER A 90 -5.29 -14.32 -5.78
CA SER A 90 -6.14 -14.21 -4.58
C SER A 90 -5.34 -13.89 -3.31
N VAL A 91 -6.05 -13.56 -2.22
CA VAL A 91 -5.44 -13.41 -0.89
C VAL A 91 -4.81 -14.72 -0.39
N ASN A 92 -5.33 -15.87 -0.82
CA ASN A 92 -4.71 -17.16 -0.54
C ASN A 92 -3.33 -17.29 -1.23
N ASP A 93 -3.19 -16.79 -2.47
CA ASP A 93 -1.90 -16.80 -3.19
C ASP A 93 -0.89 -15.84 -2.54
N VAL A 94 -1.35 -14.66 -2.07
CA VAL A 94 -0.54 -13.76 -1.23
C VAL A 94 -0.03 -14.51 0.00
N LYS A 95 -0.90 -15.19 0.75
CA LYS A 95 -0.51 -15.98 1.92
C LYS A 95 0.52 -17.07 1.58
N ILE A 96 0.37 -17.77 0.45
CA ILE A 96 1.34 -18.79 0.01
C ILE A 96 2.70 -18.16 -0.28
N CYS A 97 2.73 -17.01 -0.96
CA CYS A 97 3.98 -16.34 -1.35
C CYS A 97 4.70 -15.66 -0.18
N VAL A 98 3.93 -15.02 0.71
CA VAL A 98 4.40 -14.24 1.86
C VAL A 98 4.70 -15.12 3.07
N GLY A 99 3.98 -16.24 3.21
CA GLY A 99 4.13 -17.21 4.27
C GLY A 99 3.03 -17.16 5.33
N SER A 100 2.34 -18.28 5.54
CA SER A 100 1.16 -18.39 6.41
C SER A 100 1.36 -17.93 7.85
N ARG A 101 2.55 -18.14 8.43
CA ARG A 101 2.87 -17.77 9.82
C ARG A 101 3.44 -16.36 9.96
N ARG A 102 3.67 -15.64 8.86
CA ARG A 102 4.21 -14.28 8.92
C ARG A 102 3.22 -13.38 9.66
N GLN A 103 3.69 -12.70 10.69
CA GLN A 103 2.93 -11.66 11.37
C GLN A 103 2.84 -10.42 10.49
N ILE A 104 1.65 -9.83 10.45
CA ILE A 104 1.36 -8.61 9.71
C ILE A 104 0.64 -7.61 10.61
N ASP A 105 0.87 -6.34 10.32
CA ASP A 105 0.15 -5.24 10.94
C ASP A 105 -1.20 -5.07 10.23
N VAL A 106 -2.27 -5.09 11.01
CA VAL A 106 -3.65 -4.96 10.56
C VAL A 106 -4.30 -3.83 11.34
N MET A 107 -5.00 -2.94 10.66
CA MET A 107 -5.71 -1.84 11.32
C MET A 107 -7.19 -2.18 11.46
N ASP A 108 -7.73 -1.97 12.64
CA ASP A 108 -9.18 -1.89 12.84
C ASP A 108 -9.66 -0.50 12.42
N VAL A 109 -10.43 -0.44 11.34
CA VAL A 109 -10.85 0.82 10.70
C VAL A 109 -11.74 1.65 11.62
N ASN A 110 -12.55 1.03 12.47
CA ASN A 110 -13.45 1.77 13.34
C ASN A 110 -12.72 2.40 14.51
N THR A 111 -11.85 1.62 15.16
CA THR A 111 -11.13 2.07 16.36
C THR A 111 -9.80 2.76 16.07
N GLN A 112 -9.33 2.70 14.83
CA GLN A 112 -7.98 3.11 14.40
C GLN A 112 -6.84 2.40 15.17
N LYS A 113 -7.13 1.31 15.89
CA LYS A 113 -6.14 0.54 16.64
C LYS A 113 -5.45 -0.47 15.74
N ASN A 114 -4.12 -0.55 15.86
CA ASN A 114 -3.33 -1.58 15.22
C ASN A 114 -3.42 -2.89 16.00
N ILE A 115 -3.60 -3.99 15.28
CA ILE A 115 -3.52 -5.35 15.81
C ILE A 115 -2.53 -6.14 14.95
N VAL A 116 -1.92 -7.15 15.56
CA VAL A 116 -1.04 -8.07 14.84
C VAL A 116 -1.74 -9.41 14.69
N MET A 117 -1.71 -9.97 13.49
CA MET A 117 -2.16 -11.34 13.24
C MET A 117 -1.29 -11.99 12.16
N THR A 118 -1.44 -13.30 11.98
CA THR A 118 -0.76 -14.03 10.92
C THR A 118 -1.44 -13.84 9.57
N MET A 119 -0.68 -13.97 8.47
CA MET A 119 -1.25 -14.00 7.10
C MET A 119 -2.36 -15.06 6.94
N LYS A 120 -2.27 -16.18 7.67
CA LYS A 120 -3.32 -17.21 7.67
C LYS A 120 -4.61 -16.71 8.34
N GLU A 121 -4.51 -16.03 9.47
CA GLU A 121 -5.66 -15.43 10.15
C GLU A 121 -6.28 -14.33 9.31
N TRP A 122 -5.46 -13.48 8.69
CA TRP A 122 -5.92 -12.46 7.75
C TRP A 122 -6.68 -13.07 6.57
N GLN A 123 -6.13 -14.10 5.92
CA GLN A 123 -6.81 -14.79 4.83
C GLN A 123 -8.13 -15.41 5.29
N LYS A 124 -8.16 -16.01 6.48
CA LYS A 124 -9.39 -16.55 7.06
C LYS A 124 -10.45 -15.46 7.29
N TYR A 125 -10.05 -14.31 7.83
CA TYR A 125 -10.92 -13.15 8.00
C TYR A 125 -11.42 -12.60 6.65
N PHE A 126 -10.54 -12.52 5.65
CA PHE A 126 -10.87 -11.99 4.34
C PHE A 126 -11.85 -12.91 3.59
N ASP A 127 -11.72 -14.23 3.70
CA ASP A 127 -12.61 -15.16 3.02
C ASP A 127 -13.92 -15.41 3.78
N ASP A 128 -14.05 -14.92 5.01
CA ASP A 128 -15.28 -15.03 5.79
C ASP A 128 -16.39 -14.16 5.17
N PRO A 129 -17.55 -14.74 4.78
CA PRO A 129 -18.69 -13.98 4.28
C PRO A 129 -19.31 -13.08 5.34
N VAL A 130 -19.12 -13.37 6.64
CA VAL A 130 -19.68 -12.60 7.75
C VAL A 130 -18.55 -11.95 8.54
N ARG A 131 -18.34 -10.66 8.32
CA ARG A 131 -17.26 -9.89 8.96
C ARG A 131 -17.82 -8.94 10.00
N HIS A 132 -17.46 -9.17 11.26
CA HIS A 132 -17.91 -8.34 12.40
C HIS A 132 -17.07 -7.07 12.60
N ARG A 133 -15.84 -7.04 12.07
CA ARG A 133 -14.90 -5.93 12.16
C ARG A 133 -14.52 -5.51 10.76
N ILE A 134 -14.26 -4.23 10.55
CA ILE A 134 -13.70 -3.71 9.31
C ILE A 134 -12.19 -3.59 9.53
N LEU A 135 -11.44 -4.51 8.94
CA LEU A 135 -9.99 -4.56 9.04
C LEU A 135 -9.35 -4.25 7.70
N ASN A 136 -8.19 -3.57 7.72
CA ASN A 136 -7.38 -3.31 6.52
C ASN A 136 -5.91 -3.72 6.72
N VAL A 137 -5.22 -3.98 5.60
CA VAL A 137 -3.78 -4.22 5.55
C VAL A 137 -3.20 -3.31 4.48
N LEU A 138 -2.47 -2.27 4.89
CA LEU A 138 -1.86 -1.28 3.98
C LEU A 138 -0.33 -1.29 4.01
N SER A 139 0.28 -1.94 5.00
CA SER A 139 1.73 -1.89 5.26
C SER A 139 2.44 -3.23 4.98
N LEU A 140 1.83 -4.11 4.18
CA LEU A 140 2.44 -5.40 3.83
C LEU A 140 3.57 -5.23 2.80
N GLU A 141 4.79 -5.08 3.30
CA GLU A 141 6.02 -5.11 2.50
C GLU A 141 6.42 -6.55 2.18
N PHE A 142 6.62 -6.88 0.90
CA PHE A 142 6.79 -8.25 0.41
C PHE A 142 8.04 -8.50 -0.46
N SER A 143 8.93 -7.54 -0.63
CA SER A 143 10.17 -7.68 -1.45
C SER A 143 11.10 -8.79 -0.95
N HIS A 144 11.00 -9.17 0.33
CA HIS A 144 11.73 -10.30 0.91
C HIS A 144 10.94 -11.62 0.94
N THR A 145 9.98 -11.79 0.03
CA THR A 145 9.14 -12.98 -0.07
C THR A 145 9.13 -13.53 -1.49
N LYS A 146 8.47 -14.67 -1.72
CA LYS A 146 8.33 -15.19 -3.09
C LYS A 146 7.48 -14.30 -3.98
N LEU A 147 6.64 -13.44 -3.38
CA LEU A 147 5.74 -12.54 -4.10
C LEU A 147 6.49 -11.50 -4.93
N ASP A 148 7.70 -11.14 -4.50
CA ASP A 148 8.58 -10.19 -5.19
C ASP A 148 8.79 -10.58 -6.67
N ASN A 149 8.93 -11.88 -6.97
CA ASN A 149 9.13 -12.36 -8.34
C ASN A 149 7.91 -12.20 -9.26
N TYR A 150 6.74 -11.85 -8.71
CA TYR A 150 5.50 -11.69 -9.48
C TYR A 150 5.09 -10.23 -9.66
N VAL A 151 5.76 -9.30 -8.97
CA VAL A 151 5.44 -7.87 -9.02
C VAL A 151 6.69 -7.09 -9.39
N GLN A 152 6.60 -6.31 -10.44
CA GLN A 152 7.63 -5.37 -10.83
C GLN A 152 6.97 -4.01 -10.96
N SER A 153 7.53 -2.99 -10.30
CA SER A 153 7.07 -1.60 -10.39
C SER A 153 7.06 -1.08 -11.85
N PRO A 154 6.55 0.12 -12.16
CA PRO A 154 6.76 0.72 -13.48
C PRO A 154 8.24 1.03 -13.74
N SER A 155 8.68 0.93 -15.00
CA SER A 155 10.09 1.17 -15.40
C SER A 155 10.60 2.54 -15.03
N ILE A 156 9.76 3.56 -15.13
CA ILE A 156 10.12 4.93 -14.76
C ILE A 156 10.42 5.07 -13.27
N VAL A 157 9.67 4.36 -12.40
CA VAL A 157 9.87 4.39 -10.95
C VAL A 157 11.26 3.86 -10.60
N ARG A 158 11.65 2.71 -11.17
CA ARG A 158 13.01 2.15 -10.98
C ARG A 158 14.13 3.06 -11.47
N GLN A 159 13.87 3.87 -12.50
CA GLN A 159 14.87 4.77 -13.08
C GLN A 159 15.10 6.03 -12.24
N ILE A 160 14.12 6.46 -11.45
CA ILE A 160 14.20 7.69 -10.65
C ILE A 160 14.27 7.43 -9.14
N ASP A 161 14.05 6.19 -8.70
CA ASP A 161 14.15 5.79 -7.31
C ASP A 161 15.59 5.97 -6.82
N TRP A 162 15.74 6.77 -5.76
CA TRP A 162 17.04 7.04 -5.15
C TRP A 162 17.65 5.82 -4.46
N VAL A 163 16.86 4.82 -4.09
CA VAL A 163 17.39 3.59 -3.47
C VAL A 163 18.13 2.73 -4.50
N ASP A 164 17.59 2.64 -5.72
CA ASP A 164 18.15 1.82 -6.81
C ASP A 164 19.22 2.56 -7.63
N SER A 165 19.29 3.89 -7.53
CA SER A 165 20.16 4.76 -8.35
C SER A 165 21.53 5.09 -7.71
N VAL A 166 21.89 4.45 -6.59
CA VAL A 166 23.18 4.65 -5.88
C VAL A 166 24.12 3.47 -6.05
#